data_AF-A0A401PYZ2-F1
#
_entry.id   AF-A0A401PYZ2-F1
#
_cell.length_a   1.000
_cell.length_b   1.000
_cell.length_c   1.000
_cell.angle_alpha   90.00
_cell.angle_beta   90.00
_cell.angle_gamma   90.00
#
_symmetry.space_group_name_H-M   'P 1'
#
loop_
_entity.id
_entity.type
_entity.pdbx_description
1 polymer ?
#
loop_
_entity_poly.entity_id
_entity_poly.type
_entity_poly.pdbx_seq_one_letter_code
_entity_poly.pdbx_strand_id
1 'polypeptide(L)'
;MNPAVEFIPPPECPVFEPTPEEFADPFSFINKIRRIAERTGICKVRPPQAWQPPFACDVDKLHFTPRIQRLNELEAQTRVKLNFLDQIAKFWELQGSTLKIPHVERKILDLFLLNKLVAEEGGFELVCKERRWSKIAHMMAYPPGKALGSLLRSHYERILYPYNLFQSGASLLVSVVI
;
A
#
# COMPACT_ATOMS: atom_id res chain seq x y z
N MET A 1 -20.06 11.80 -0.78
CA MET A 1 -19.26 11.55 -2.00
C MET A 1 -18.21 12.65 -2.03
N ASN A 2 -16.94 12.32 -1.81
CA ASN A 2 -15.88 13.30 -1.94
C ASN A 2 -15.76 13.69 -3.42
N PRO A 3 -15.65 14.99 -3.76
CA PRO A 3 -15.47 15.39 -5.14
C PRO A 3 -14.22 14.69 -5.67
N ALA A 4 -14.37 14.02 -6.82
CA ALA A 4 -13.28 13.35 -7.50
C ALA A 4 -12.14 14.35 -7.67
N VAL A 5 -10.96 14.00 -7.13
CA VAL A 5 -9.74 14.75 -7.39
C VAL A 5 -9.47 14.61 -8.89
N GLU A 6 -9.77 15.66 -9.64
CA GLU A 6 -9.54 15.69 -11.09
C GLU A 6 -8.03 15.62 -11.35
N PHE A 7 -7.61 14.73 -12.25
CA PHE A 7 -6.19 14.56 -12.55
C PHE A 7 -5.65 15.80 -13.26
N ILE A 8 -4.61 16.40 -12.69
CA ILE A 8 -3.88 17.51 -13.31
C ILE A 8 -2.56 16.95 -13.84
N PRO A 9 -2.33 16.96 -15.17
CA PRO A 9 -1.07 16.48 -15.74
C PRO A 9 0.13 17.28 -15.22
N PRO A 10 1.23 16.61 -14.82
CA PRO A 10 2.46 17.29 -14.45
C PRO A 10 3.14 17.92 -15.69
N PRO A 11 4.06 18.88 -15.51
CA PRO A 11 4.84 19.42 -16.61
C PRO A 11 5.72 18.35 -17.26
N GLU A 12 5.91 18.49 -18.58
CA GLU A 12 6.75 17.58 -19.37
C GLU A 12 8.25 17.68 -19.02
N CYS A 13 8.96 16.56 -19.18
CA CYS A 13 10.41 16.51 -19.00
C CYS A 13 11.17 17.06 -20.22
N PRO A 14 12.44 17.51 -20.06
CA PRO A 14 13.24 18.00 -21.18
C PRO A 14 13.52 16.89 -22.20
N VAL A 15 13.51 17.28 -23.48
CA VAL A 15 13.79 16.40 -24.62
C VAL A 15 15.10 16.83 -25.28
N PHE A 16 15.98 15.88 -25.56
CA PHE A 16 17.26 16.13 -26.22
C PHE A 16 17.37 15.33 -27.52
N GLU A 17 17.90 15.98 -28.55
CA GLU A 17 18.09 15.42 -29.91
C GLU A 17 19.58 15.53 -30.25
N PRO A 18 20.42 14.54 -29.88
CA PRO A 18 21.85 14.56 -30.17
C PRO A 18 22.14 14.56 -31.67
N THR A 19 23.21 15.24 -32.03
CA THR A 19 23.86 15.07 -33.34
C THR A 19 24.47 13.67 -33.47
N PRO A 20 24.73 13.16 -34.69
CA PRO A 20 25.39 11.86 -34.87
C PRO A 20 26.72 11.74 -34.13
N GLU A 21 27.49 12.82 -34.05
CA GLU A 21 28.77 12.89 -33.35
C GLU A 21 28.57 12.76 -31.83
N GLU A 22 27.56 13.42 -31.27
CA GLU A 22 27.22 13.31 -29.85
C GLU A 22 26.61 11.96 -29.50
N PHE A 23 25.86 11.37 -30.43
CA PHE A 23 25.22 10.06 -30.25
C PHE A 23 26.24 8.91 -30.27
N ALA A 24 27.44 9.13 -30.82
CA ALA A 24 28.51 8.15 -30.85
C ALA A 24 29.06 7.80 -29.46
N ASP A 25 29.06 8.75 -28.50
CA ASP A 25 29.44 8.52 -27.10
C ASP A 25 28.29 8.90 -26.14
N PRO A 26 27.44 7.92 -25.77
CA PRO A 26 26.31 8.14 -24.89
C PRO A 26 26.67 8.72 -23.52
N PHE A 27 27.81 8.33 -22.93
CA PHE A 27 28.18 8.78 -21.58
C PHE A 27 28.64 10.24 -21.58
N SER A 28 29.39 10.64 -22.61
CA SER A 28 29.76 12.04 -22.81
C SER A 28 28.53 12.91 -23.05
N PHE A 29 27.57 12.44 -23.85
CA PHE A 29 26.31 13.15 -24.07
C PHE A 29 25.46 13.27 -22.78
N ILE A 30 25.33 12.17 -22.01
CA ILE A 30 24.63 12.18 -20.70
C ILE A 30 25.27 13.20 -19.75
N ASN A 31 26.61 13.22 -19.67
CA ASN A 31 27.33 14.19 -18.84
C ASN A 31 27.10 15.64 -19.30
N LYS A 32 27.01 15.88 -20.62
CA LYS A 32 26.68 17.20 -21.19
C LYS A 32 25.29 17.68 -20.76
N ILE A 33 24.27 16.83 -20.85
CA ILE A 33 22.88 17.20 -20.52
C ILE A 33 22.56 17.14 -19.02
N ARG A 34 23.42 16.52 -18.21
CA ARG A 34 23.23 16.30 -16.77
C ARG A 34 22.75 17.53 -16.02
N ARG A 35 23.40 18.70 -16.22
CA ARG A 35 23.07 19.94 -15.50
C ARG A 35 21.61 20.39 -15.65
N ILE A 36 20.96 19.98 -16.74
CA ILE A 36 19.57 20.29 -17.06
C ILE A 36 18.66 19.15 -16.59
N ALA A 37 18.97 17.92 -16.97
CA ALA A 37 18.16 16.73 -16.69
C ALA A 37 18.11 16.36 -15.19
N GLU A 38 19.17 16.63 -14.44
CA GLU A 38 19.24 16.35 -13.00
C GLU A 38 18.21 17.15 -12.19
N ARG A 39 17.82 18.33 -12.68
CA ARG A 39 16.79 19.16 -12.05
C ARG A 39 15.39 18.57 -12.15
N THR A 40 15.13 17.77 -13.19
CA THR A 40 13.82 17.13 -13.43
C THR A 40 13.77 15.67 -13.01
N GLY A 41 14.92 15.07 -12.66
CA GLY A 41 15.06 13.66 -12.29
C GLY A 41 14.94 12.68 -13.47
N ILE A 42 14.23 13.06 -14.54
CA ILE A 42 14.10 12.31 -15.79
C ILE A 42 14.28 13.23 -17.01
N CYS A 43 14.67 12.65 -18.14
CA CYS A 43 14.68 13.30 -19.45
C CYS A 43 14.41 12.29 -20.56
N LYS A 44 14.07 12.79 -21.75
CA LYS A 44 13.87 11.97 -22.96
C LYS A 44 14.95 12.27 -23.99
N VAL A 45 15.59 11.23 -24.54
CA VAL A 45 16.54 11.36 -25.64
C VAL A 45 15.93 10.75 -26.90
N ARG A 46 15.87 11.51 -27.99
CA ARG A 46 15.45 11.01 -29.29
C ARG A 46 16.69 10.78 -30.15
N PRO A 47 16.99 9.54 -30.58
CA PRO A 47 18.17 9.28 -31.40
C PRO A 47 18.04 9.96 -32.78
N PRO A 48 19.15 10.12 -33.52
CA PRO A 48 19.13 10.61 -34.90
C PRO A 48 18.17 9.79 -35.78
N GLN A 49 17.46 10.44 -36.72
CA GLN A 49 16.43 9.77 -37.55
C GLN A 49 16.95 8.58 -38.37
N ALA A 50 18.23 8.60 -38.75
CA ALA A 50 18.88 7.51 -39.48
C ALA A 50 19.15 6.27 -38.59
N TRP A 51 19.10 6.41 -37.27
CA TRP A 51 19.33 5.31 -36.34
C TRP A 51 18.03 4.53 -36.12
N GLN A 52 17.88 3.43 -36.86
CA GLN A 52 16.72 2.53 -36.80
C GLN A 52 17.20 1.10 -36.65
N PRO A 53 17.55 0.65 -35.43
CA PRO A 53 17.99 -0.71 -35.22
C PRO A 53 16.84 -1.69 -35.52
N PRO A 54 17.11 -2.82 -36.19
CA PRO A 54 16.09 -3.84 -36.40
C PRO A 54 15.71 -4.47 -35.05
N PHE A 55 14.43 -4.82 -34.92
CA PHE A 55 13.97 -5.59 -33.76
C PHE A 55 14.45 -7.04 -33.88
N ALA A 56 15.28 -7.49 -32.95
CA ALA A 56 15.94 -8.79 -33.04
C ALA A 56 15.07 -9.98 -32.60
N CYS A 57 13.93 -9.72 -31.94
CA CYS A 57 13.07 -10.78 -31.43
C CYS A 57 11.98 -11.17 -32.45
N ASP A 58 11.81 -12.47 -32.62
CA ASP A 58 10.70 -13.03 -33.38
C ASP A 58 9.41 -12.95 -32.53
N VAL A 59 8.50 -12.08 -32.94
CA VAL A 59 7.25 -11.80 -32.22
C VAL A 59 6.35 -13.04 -32.16
N ASP A 60 6.34 -13.86 -33.21
CA ASP A 60 5.46 -15.03 -33.31
C ASP A 60 5.91 -16.18 -32.39
N LYS A 61 7.18 -16.17 -31.97
CA LYS A 61 7.76 -17.16 -31.07
C LYS A 61 7.90 -16.67 -29.63
N LEU A 62 7.70 -15.38 -29.37
CA LEU A 62 7.90 -14.79 -28.05
C LEU A 62 6.75 -15.13 -27.10
N HIS A 63 6.99 -16.06 -26.18
CA HIS A 63 6.06 -16.40 -25.11
C HIS A 63 6.59 -15.94 -23.76
N PHE A 64 5.77 -15.22 -23.00
CA PHE A 64 6.07 -14.84 -21.63
C PHE A 64 4.80 -14.95 -20.78
N THR A 65 4.97 -15.24 -19.50
CA THR A 65 3.84 -15.26 -18.55
C THR A 65 3.50 -13.82 -18.15
N PRO A 66 2.30 -13.31 -18.48
CA PRO A 66 1.92 -11.95 -18.10
C PRO A 66 1.67 -11.86 -16.59
N ARG A 67 1.83 -10.65 -16.03
CA ARG A 67 1.43 -10.34 -14.65
C ARG A 67 0.13 -9.56 -14.64
N ILE A 68 -0.81 -9.97 -13.80
CA ILE A 68 -2.06 -9.24 -13.58
C ILE A 68 -1.80 -8.12 -12.58
N GLN A 69 -2.13 -6.87 -12.94
CA GLN A 69 -2.00 -5.72 -12.06
C GLN A 69 -3.38 -5.11 -11.81
N ARG A 70 -3.85 -5.16 -10.56
CA ARG A 70 -5.13 -4.58 -10.14
C ARG A 70 -4.91 -3.14 -9.68
N LEU A 71 -5.37 -2.17 -10.47
CA LEU A 71 -5.15 -0.74 -10.21
C LEU A 71 -5.65 -0.29 -8.84
N ASN A 72 -6.78 -0.82 -8.38
CA ASN A 72 -7.36 -0.54 -7.07
C ASN A 72 -6.48 -1.00 -5.89
N GLU A 73 -5.51 -1.89 -6.15
CA GLU A 73 -4.59 -2.46 -5.16
C GLU A 73 -3.18 -1.83 -5.24
N LEU A 74 -2.97 -0.86 -6.15
CA LEU A 74 -1.65 -0.36 -6.54
C LEU A 74 -1.14 0.80 -5.67
N GLU A 75 -2.02 1.49 -4.95
CA GLU A 75 -1.60 2.55 -4.02
C GLU A 75 -0.70 1.97 -2.92
N ALA A 76 0.43 2.62 -2.62
CA ALA A 76 1.39 2.15 -1.62
C ALA A 76 0.75 1.92 -0.24
N GLN A 77 -0.23 2.77 0.12
CA GLN A 77 -1.04 2.61 1.33
C GLN A 77 -1.89 1.33 1.30
N THR A 78 -2.45 1.00 0.14
CA THR A 78 -3.22 -0.23 -0.09
C THR A 78 -2.33 -1.46 -0.04
N ARG A 79 -1.10 -1.41 -0.54
CA ARG A 79 -0.16 -2.55 -0.47
C ARG A 79 0.23 -2.92 0.96
N VAL A 80 0.51 -1.94 1.83
CA VAL A 80 0.80 -2.19 3.25
C VAL A 80 -0.43 -2.81 3.93
N LYS A 81 -1.62 -2.28 3.64
CA LYS A 81 -2.88 -2.81 4.15
C LYS A 81 -3.15 -4.25 3.68
N LEU A 82 -2.91 -4.57 2.41
CA LEU A 82 -3.08 -5.92 1.87
C LEU A 82 -2.10 -6.91 2.51
N ASN A 83 -0.83 -6.52 2.66
CA ASN A 83 0.17 -7.35 3.35
C ASN A 83 -0.23 -7.63 4.80
N PHE A 84 -0.74 -6.62 5.52
CA PHE A 84 -1.25 -6.80 6.87
C PHE A 84 -2.43 -7.79 6.91
N LEU A 85 -3.40 -7.65 6.02
CA LEU A 85 -4.56 -8.54 5.92
C LEU A 85 -4.17 -9.98 5.58
N ASP A 86 -3.18 -10.16 4.69
CA ASP A 86 -2.63 -11.48 4.35
C ASP A 86 -1.94 -12.14 5.56
N GLN A 87 -1.13 -11.39 6.32
CA GLN A 87 -0.45 -11.92 7.50
C GLN A 87 -1.42 -12.33 8.61
N ILE A 88 -2.44 -11.51 8.91
CA ILE A 88 -3.42 -11.85 9.94
C ILE A 88 -4.36 -12.98 9.47
N ALA A 89 -4.67 -13.08 8.18
CA ALA A 89 -5.42 -14.21 7.64
C ALA A 89 -4.64 -15.52 7.84
N LYS A 90 -3.35 -15.55 7.46
CA LYS A 90 -2.45 -16.69 7.68
C LYS A 90 -2.33 -17.06 9.16
N PHE A 91 -2.25 -16.06 10.05
CA PHE A 91 -2.25 -16.31 11.50
C PHE A 91 -3.49 -17.08 11.94
N TRP A 92 -4.69 -16.64 11.55
CA TRP A 92 -5.92 -17.33 11.93
C TRP A 92 -6.02 -18.73 11.32
N GLU A 93 -5.60 -18.90 10.06
CA GLU A 93 -5.54 -20.21 9.41
C GLU A 93 -4.63 -21.19 10.18
N LEU A 94 -3.47 -20.72 10.65
CA LEU A 94 -2.57 -21.51 11.51
C LEU A 94 -3.21 -21.88 12.86
N GLN A 95 -4.11 -21.05 13.39
CA GLN A 95 -4.90 -21.35 14.60
C GLN A 95 -6.13 -22.24 14.32
N GLY A 96 -6.32 -22.70 13.07
CA GLY A 96 -7.48 -23.52 12.69
C GLY A 96 -8.79 -22.73 12.53
N SER A 97 -8.73 -21.41 12.38
CA SER A 97 -9.89 -20.55 12.20
C SER A 97 -9.80 -19.70 10.94
N THR A 98 -10.90 -19.45 10.26
CA THR A 98 -10.91 -18.52 9.11
C THR A 98 -11.14 -17.10 9.59
N LEU A 99 -10.30 -16.15 9.18
CA LEU A 99 -10.50 -14.73 9.47
C LEU A 99 -11.84 -14.24 8.89
N LYS A 100 -12.76 -13.86 9.78
CA LYS A 100 -14.05 -13.22 9.41
C LYS A 100 -14.05 -11.76 9.83
N ILE A 101 -14.00 -10.87 8.84
CA ILE A 101 -14.03 -9.41 9.06
C ILE A 101 -15.49 -8.98 9.33
N PRO A 102 -15.78 -8.39 10.51
CA PRO A 102 -17.12 -7.96 10.86
C PRO A 102 -17.52 -6.69 10.10
N HIS A 103 -18.83 -6.44 10.04
CA HIS A 103 -19.39 -5.19 9.54
C HIS A 103 -19.74 -4.27 10.71
N VAL A 104 -19.37 -3.00 10.60
CA VAL A 104 -19.71 -1.93 11.55
C VAL A 104 -20.36 -0.79 10.76
N GLU A 105 -21.57 -0.37 11.15
CA GLU A 105 -22.34 0.68 10.46
C GLU A 105 -22.47 0.44 8.94
N ARG A 106 -22.79 -0.81 8.54
CA ARG A 106 -22.95 -1.25 7.14
C ARG A 106 -21.69 -1.17 6.29
N LYS A 107 -20.51 -0.95 6.89
CA LYS A 107 -19.20 -0.99 6.23
C LYS A 107 -18.37 -2.14 6.80
N ILE A 108 -17.54 -2.75 5.96
CA ILE A 108 -16.53 -3.72 6.41
C ILE A 108 -15.56 -2.99 7.34
N LEU A 109 -15.26 -3.59 8.50
CA LEU A 109 -14.32 -3.00 9.46
C LEU A 109 -12.90 -2.98 8.88
N ASP A 110 -12.29 -1.79 8.85
CA ASP A 110 -10.89 -1.63 8.44
C ASP A 110 -9.95 -2.05 9.58
N LEU A 111 -9.56 -3.33 9.58
CA LEU A 111 -8.67 -3.91 10.59
C LEU A 111 -7.29 -3.24 10.62
N PHE A 112 -6.76 -2.82 9.46
CA PHE A 112 -5.45 -2.18 9.38
C PHE A 112 -5.48 -0.79 10.03
N LEU A 113 -6.47 0.03 9.68
CA LEU A 113 -6.64 1.35 10.28
C LEU A 113 -6.92 1.25 11.78
N LEU A 114 -7.76 0.31 12.19
CA LEU A 114 -8.05 0.06 13.61
C LEU A 114 -6.78 -0.33 14.38
N ASN A 115 -5.98 -1.26 13.86
CA ASN A 115 -4.72 -1.68 14.47
C ASN A 115 -3.72 -0.52 14.58
N LYS A 116 -3.59 0.27 13.51
CA LYS A 116 -2.70 1.44 13.47
C LYS A 116 -3.10 2.48 14.52
N LEU A 117 -4.37 2.86 14.59
CA LEU A 117 -4.85 3.87 15.54
C LEU A 117 -4.72 3.41 17.00
N VAL A 118 -4.96 2.12 17.29
CA VAL A 118 -4.77 1.58 18.64
C VAL A 118 -3.28 1.55 19.01
N ALA A 119 -2.39 1.22 18.07
CA ALA A 119 -0.95 1.26 18.31
C ALA A 119 -0.44 2.71 18.57
N GLU A 120 -0.92 3.70 17.80
CA GLU A 120 -0.61 5.12 18.01
C GLU A 120 -1.11 5.65 19.36
N GLU A 121 -2.23 5.10 19.86
CA GLU A 121 -2.78 5.41 21.19
C GLU A 121 -2.15 4.58 22.32
N GLY A 122 -1.06 3.85 22.07
CA GLY A 122 -0.27 3.14 23.07
C GLY A 122 -0.71 1.69 23.35
N GLY A 123 -1.50 1.10 22.45
CA GLY A 123 -1.87 -0.32 22.49
C GLY A 123 -3.21 -0.61 23.17
N PHE A 124 -3.67 -1.85 23.03
CA PHE A 124 -5.02 -2.27 23.46
C PHE A 124 -5.29 -2.01 24.95
N GLU A 125 -4.35 -2.35 25.83
CA GLU A 125 -4.52 -2.18 27.28
C GLU A 125 -4.66 -0.72 27.69
N LEU A 126 -3.82 0.16 27.13
CA LEU A 126 -3.85 1.60 27.45
C LEU A 126 -5.14 2.24 26.95
N VAL A 127 -5.55 1.94 25.71
CA VAL A 127 -6.81 2.42 25.13
C VAL A 127 -8.02 1.97 25.95
N CYS A 128 -8.01 0.72 26.45
CA CYS A 128 -9.03 0.20 27.35
C CYS A 128 -9.06 0.93 28.70
N LYS A 129 -7.89 1.11 29.34
CA LYS A 129 -7.77 1.77 30.64
C LYS A 129 -8.24 3.23 30.58
N GLU A 130 -7.89 3.93 29.52
CA GLU A 130 -8.20 5.34 29.33
C GLU A 130 -9.51 5.61 28.58
N ARG A 131 -10.29 4.57 28.26
CA ARG A 131 -11.60 4.66 27.58
C ARG A 131 -11.54 5.44 26.26
N ARG A 132 -10.43 5.34 25.52
CA ARG A 132 -10.19 6.10 24.27
C ARG A 132 -10.88 5.51 23.02
N TRP A 133 -11.62 4.41 23.15
CA TRP A 133 -12.31 3.76 22.03
C TRP A 133 -13.29 4.65 21.25
N SER A 134 -13.97 5.58 21.93
CA SER A 134 -14.86 6.55 21.26
C SER A 134 -14.10 7.55 20.39
N LYS A 135 -12.86 7.90 20.78
CA LYS A 135 -11.96 8.74 20.00
C LYS A 135 -11.49 7.99 18.75
N ILE A 136 -11.12 6.72 18.89
CA ILE A 136 -10.74 5.86 17.76
C ILE A 136 -11.90 5.69 16.78
N ALA A 137 -13.13 5.49 17.26
CA ALA A 137 -14.31 5.44 16.40
C ALA A 137 -14.49 6.72 15.56
N HIS A 138 -14.28 7.90 16.16
CA HIS A 138 -14.32 9.17 15.45
C HIS A 138 -13.20 9.30 14.41
N MET A 139 -11.97 8.91 14.75
CA MET A 139 -10.83 8.93 13.82
C MET A 139 -11.03 7.98 12.63
N MET A 140 -11.77 6.88 12.83
CA MET A 140 -12.21 5.97 11.76
C MET A 140 -13.43 6.48 10.98
N ALA A 141 -13.83 7.75 11.18
CA ALA A 141 -14.98 8.40 10.54
C ALA A 141 -16.33 7.72 10.82
N TYR A 142 -16.50 7.09 11.98
CA TYR A 142 -17.80 6.63 12.46
C TYR A 142 -18.56 7.76 13.19
N PRO A 143 -19.91 7.78 13.11
CA PRO A 143 -20.71 8.84 13.73
C PRO A 143 -20.66 8.77 15.28
N PRO A 144 -20.67 9.94 15.97
CA PRO A 144 -20.82 10.00 17.43
C PRO A 144 -22.14 9.40 17.93
N GLY A 145 -22.15 8.96 19.19
CA GLY A 145 -23.39 8.69 19.95
C GLY A 145 -23.98 7.29 19.81
N LYS A 146 -23.53 6.48 18.84
CA LYS A 146 -23.76 5.03 18.85
C LYS A 146 -22.65 4.38 19.67
N ALA A 147 -22.93 3.33 20.44
CA ALA A 147 -21.95 2.62 21.28
C ALA A 147 -20.88 1.84 20.46
N LEU A 148 -20.30 2.48 19.45
CA LEU A 148 -19.34 1.93 18.50
C LEU A 148 -17.98 1.75 19.14
N GLY A 149 -17.62 2.56 20.15
CA GLY A 149 -16.37 2.37 20.89
C GLY A 149 -16.28 1.00 21.56
N SER A 150 -17.34 0.58 22.27
CA SER A 150 -17.38 -0.75 22.90
C SER A 150 -17.45 -1.89 21.87
N LEU A 151 -18.13 -1.68 20.75
CA LEU A 151 -18.16 -2.64 19.63
C LEU A 151 -16.78 -2.82 18.99
N LEU A 152 -16.09 -1.72 18.69
CA LEU A 152 -14.72 -1.75 18.15
C LEU A 152 -13.76 -2.44 19.12
N ARG A 153 -13.87 -2.17 20.43
CA ARG A 153 -13.12 -2.88 21.47
C ARG A 153 -13.33 -4.38 21.39
N SER A 154 -14.59 -4.84 21.35
CA SER A 154 -14.92 -6.27 21.29
C SER A 154 -14.37 -6.92 20.01
N HIS A 155 -14.45 -6.23 18.87
CA HIS A 155 -13.87 -6.74 17.63
C HIS A 155 -12.34 -6.77 17.68
N TYR A 156 -11.70 -5.76 18.26
CA TYR A 156 -10.26 -5.73 18.42
C TYR A 156 -9.78 -6.89 19.30
N GLU A 157 -10.38 -7.05 20.47
CA GLU A 157 -10.06 -8.10 21.44
C GLU A 157 -10.16 -9.50 20.82
N ARG A 158 -11.20 -9.72 20.01
CA ARG A 158 -11.44 -11.02 19.37
C ARG A 158 -10.51 -11.30 18.18
N ILE A 159 -10.17 -10.28 17.38
CA ILE A 159 -9.50 -10.47 16.08
C ILE A 159 -8.04 -10.04 16.10
N LEU A 160 -7.76 -8.84 16.61
CA LEU A 160 -6.47 -8.17 16.50
C LEU A 160 -5.58 -8.41 17.73
N TYR A 161 -6.16 -8.56 18.92
CA TYR A 161 -5.38 -8.73 20.14
C TYR A 161 -4.53 -10.01 20.15
N PRO A 162 -5.05 -11.21 19.77
CA PRO A 162 -4.24 -12.43 19.71
C PRO A 162 -3.09 -12.31 18.71
N TYR A 163 -3.35 -11.68 17.57
CA TYR A 163 -2.34 -11.44 16.54
C TYR A 163 -1.25 -10.47 17.01
N ASN A 164 -1.61 -9.40 17.72
CA ASN A 164 -0.64 -8.45 18.29
C ASN A 164 0.25 -9.11 19.34
N LEU A 165 -0.32 -9.97 20.21
CA LEU A 165 0.47 -10.74 21.19
C LEU A 165 1.46 -11.69 20.51
N PHE A 166 1.00 -12.38 19.45
CA PHE A 166 1.86 -13.22 18.62
C PHE A 166 3.01 -12.41 17.99
N GLN A 167 2.73 -11.24 17.43
CA GLN A 167 3.75 -10.37 16.86
C GLN A 167 4.73 -9.79 17.88
N SER A 168 4.28 -9.50 19.11
CA SER A 168 5.14 -8.99 20.17
C SER A 168 6.02 -10.06 20.83
N GLY A 169 5.92 -11.31 20.41
CA GLY A 169 6.68 -12.44 20.99
C GLY A 169 6.20 -12.86 22.38
N ALA A 170 5.03 -12.38 22.82
CA ALA A 170 4.40 -12.80 24.07
C ALA A 170 3.67 -14.13 23.82
N SER A 171 4.10 -15.22 24.46
CA SER A 171 3.49 -16.54 24.26
C SER A 171 1.98 -16.52 24.56
N LEU A 172 1.16 -16.96 23.61
CA LEU A 172 -0.27 -17.19 23.79
C LEU A 172 -0.46 -18.39 24.72
N LEU A 173 -0.64 -18.15 26.02
CA LEU A 173 -1.34 -19.08 26.91
C LEU A 173 -2.84 -18.85 26.76
N VAL A 174 -3.41 -19.23 25.61
CA VAL A 174 -4.87 -19.27 25.46
C VAL A 174 -5.26 -20.73 25.33
N SER A 175 -5.73 -21.31 26.42
CA SER A 175 -6.48 -22.56 26.41
C SER A 175 -7.71 -22.36 25.51
N VAL A 176 -7.67 -22.94 24.31
CA VAL A 176 -8.84 -23.06 23.46
C VAL A 176 -9.80 -24.02 24.17
N VAL A 177 -10.84 -23.47 24.81
CA VAL A 177 -12.01 -24.26 25.17
C VAL A 177 -12.85 -24.35 23.91
N ILE A 178 -12.95 -25.57 23.37
CA ILE A 178 -13.80 -25.97 22.25
C ILE A 178 -15.26 -25.85 22.68
#